data_AF-A0A534K3X5-F1
#
_entry.id   AF-A0A534K3X5-F1
#
_cell.length_a   1.000
_cell.length_b   1.000
_cell.length_c   1.000
_cell.angle_alpha   90.00
_cell.angle_beta   90.00
_cell.angle_gamma   90.00
#
_symmetry.space_group_name_H-M   'P 1'
#
loop_
_entity.id
_entity.type
_entity.pdbx_description
1 polymer ?
#
loop_
_entity_poly.entity_id
_entity_poly.type
_entity_poly.pdbx_seq_one_letter_code
_entity_poly.pdbx_strand_id
1 'polypeptide(L)'
;MGAGLRAARVRQPHGAAHPPRAGCPDAPRALRRRRQSHTRAGAWPPTVPLTPFHVVAVWPLYVRWPRRWDLLALSMGAIMSDLEVVTVYPIVRTWEAGRGIMHSILGVFTVNLLLAVLAARYFVPWLAGRLDHRFPGKGWRMFAGHDIVTDRKRWGITVTSAIMGGLSHLGLDVFMHYDTPLLWPWRSVPIAAVPWAIDPVWSTSIEVVVGVLFFFMVWKWVGK
;
A
#
# COMPACT_ATOMS: atom_id res chain seq x y z
N MET A 1 31.16 -46.86 -7.63
CA MET A 1 29.93 -47.39 -8.24
C MET A 1 29.07 -46.21 -8.65
N GLY A 2 28.96 -45.95 -9.95
CA GLY A 2 28.30 -44.78 -10.51
C GLY A 2 26.86 -45.08 -10.95
N ALA A 3 26.01 -44.06 -10.88
CA ALA A 3 24.69 -44.06 -11.53
C ALA A 3 24.54 -42.73 -12.28
N GLY A 4 24.74 -42.80 -13.60
CA GLY A 4 24.54 -41.68 -14.51
C GLY A 4 23.09 -41.60 -14.97
N LEU A 5 22.43 -40.48 -14.69
CA LEU A 5 21.10 -40.15 -15.22
C LEU A 5 21.24 -39.58 -16.63
N ARG A 6 20.73 -40.33 -17.62
CA ARG A 6 20.62 -39.91 -19.02
C ARG A 6 19.39 -39.02 -19.19
N ALA A 7 19.60 -37.79 -19.66
CA ALA A 7 18.53 -36.89 -20.07
C ALA A 7 17.94 -37.31 -21.43
N ALA A 8 16.63 -37.52 -21.47
CA ALA A 8 15.89 -37.77 -22.70
C ALA A 8 15.67 -36.45 -23.45
N ARG A 9 16.28 -36.34 -24.63
CA ARG A 9 16.16 -35.18 -25.54
C ARG A 9 14.87 -35.33 -26.35
N VAL A 10 13.82 -34.59 -25.98
CA VAL A 10 12.58 -34.49 -26.74
C VAL A 10 12.83 -33.68 -28.02
N ARG A 11 12.64 -34.30 -29.19
CA ARG A 11 12.66 -33.64 -30.50
C ARG A 11 11.35 -32.86 -30.70
N GLN A 12 11.44 -31.57 -30.99
CA GLN A 12 10.31 -30.80 -31.51
C GLN A 12 10.09 -31.13 -33.00
N PRO A 13 8.84 -31.32 -33.44
CA PRO A 13 8.52 -31.44 -34.86
C PRO A 13 8.58 -30.06 -35.53
N HIS A 14 9.40 -29.97 -36.57
CA HIS A 14 9.35 -28.92 -37.57
C HIS A 14 8.10 -29.07 -38.45
N GLY A 15 7.44 -27.95 -38.74
CA GLY A 15 6.73 -27.77 -40.00
C GLY A 15 5.21 -27.71 -39.90
N ALA A 16 4.68 -26.49 -39.89
CA ALA A 16 3.42 -26.19 -40.57
C ALA A 16 3.56 -24.82 -41.22
N ALA A 17 3.56 -24.82 -42.56
CA ALA A 17 3.63 -23.62 -43.38
C ALA A 17 2.37 -22.76 -43.18
N HIS A 18 2.56 -21.47 -42.95
CA HIS A 18 1.46 -20.50 -42.93
C HIS A 18 0.96 -20.24 -44.36
N PRO A 19 -0.37 -20.25 -44.60
CA PRO A 19 -0.93 -19.87 -45.90
C PRO A 19 -0.78 -18.36 -46.15
N PRO A 20 -0.68 -17.94 -47.42
CA PRO A 20 -0.60 -16.53 -47.79
C PRO A 20 -1.90 -15.80 -47.42
N ARG A 21 -1.76 -14.67 -46.71
CA ARG A 21 -2.89 -13.77 -46.41
C ARG A 21 -3.39 -13.12 -47.69
N ALA A 22 -4.65 -13.37 -48.02
CA ALA A 22 -5.39 -12.63 -49.03
C ALA A 22 -5.43 -11.14 -48.65
N GLY A 23 -5.06 -10.28 -49.61
CA GLY A 23 -5.06 -8.83 -49.46
C GLY A 23 -6.49 -8.30 -49.31
N CYS A 24 -6.75 -7.59 -48.21
CA CYS A 24 -7.91 -6.72 -48.13
C CYS A 24 -7.62 -5.41 -48.87
N PRO A 25 -8.55 -4.91 -49.69
CA PRO A 25 -8.41 -3.64 -50.39
C PRO A 25 -8.39 -2.45 -49.42
N ASP A 26 -7.58 -1.47 -49.77
CA ASP A 26 -7.35 -0.23 -49.03
C ASP A 26 -8.65 0.50 -48.70
N ALA A 27 -8.97 0.56 -47.39
CA ALA A 27 -9.97 1.48 -46.90
C ALA A 27 -9.49 2.93 -47.05
N PRO A 28 -10.34 3.88 -47.48
CA PRO A 28 -9.94 5.23 -47.84
C PRO A 28 -9.31 5.99 -46.66
N ARG A 29 -8.06 6.43 -46.88
CA ARG A 29 -7.20 7.23 -45.97
C ARG A 29 -7.77 8.58 -45.50
N ALA A 30 -8.95 8.99 -45.96
CA ALA A 30 -9.45 10.35 -45.81
C ALA A 30 -10.20 10.65 -44.50
N LEU A 31 -10.63 9.65 -43.73
CA LEU A 31 -11.38 9.87 -42.47
C LEU A 31 -10.53 9.78 -41.19
N ARG A 32 -9.21 9.54 -41.31
CA ARG A 32 -8.35 9.26 -40.15
C ARG A 32 -7.68 10.49 -39.53
N ARG A 33 -8.06 11.71 -39.93
CA ARG A 33 -7.40 12.96 -39.48
C ARG A 33 -8.22 13.85 -38.54
N ARG A 34 -9.44 13.45 -38.15
CA ARG A 34 -10.35 14.29 -37.35
C ARG A 34 -10.69 13.72 -35.96
N ARG A 35 -9.79 12.94 -35.35
CA ARG A 35 -10.01 12.36 -34.02
C ARG A 35 -8.75 12.25 -33.16
N GLN A 36 -7.88 13.27 -33.19
CA GLN A 36 -6.66 13.32 -32.36
C GLN A 36 -6.42 14.68 -31.69
N SER A 37 -7.42 15.58 -31.63
CA SER A 37 -7.28 16.93 -31.06
C SER A 37 -8.14 17.18 -29.82
N HIS A 38 -8.42 16.15 -29.02
CA HIS A 38 -9.02 16.30 -27.70
C HIS A 38 -8.37 15.31 -26.73
N THR A 39 -7.26 15.73 -26.11
CA THR A 39 -6.78 15.36 -24.75
C THR A 39 -5.31 15.77 -24.54
N ARG A 40 -4.99 17.03 -24.83
CA ARG A 40 -3.73 17.65 -24.35
C ARG A 40 -4.04 18.98 -23.66
N ALA A 41 -5.00 18.94 -22.76
CA ALA A 41 -5.31 20.05 -21.87
C ALA A 41 -5.08 19.56 -20.42
N GLY A 42 -4.05 20.12 -19.78
CA GLY A 42 -3.90 20.10 -18.32
C GLY A 42 -3.74 18.73 -17.67
N ALA A 43 -2.66 18.01 -17.96
CA ALA A 43 -2.19 16.99 -17.03
C ALA A 43 -1.72 17.74 -15.77
N TRP A 44 -2.59 17.82 -14.77
CA TRP A 44 -2.20 18.27 -13.43
C TRP A 44 -0.97 17.44 -13.00
N PRO A 45 0.02 18.05 -12.33
CA PRO A 45 1.10 17.26 -11.77
C PRO A 45 0.47 16.18 -10.89
N PRO A 46 0.93 14.92 -10.98
CA PRO A 46 0.39 13.86 -10.14
C PRO A 46 0.54 14.30 -8.69
N THR A 47 -0.58 14.60 -8.06
CA THR A 47 -0.64 14.99 -6.64
C THR A 47 -0.04 13.85 -5.85
N VAL A 48 0.90 14.18 -4.97
CA VAL A 48 1.47 13.21 -4.03
C VAL A 48 0.34 12.75 -3.11
N PRO A 49 -0.11 11.48 -3.19
CA PRO A 49 -1.10 11.01 -2.24
C PRO A 49 -0.43 11.03 -0.87
N LEU A 50 -1.00 11.79 0.08
CA LEU A 50 -0.52 11.83 1.46
C LEU A 50 -0.96 10.53 2.15
N THR A 51 -0.18 9.48 1.96
CA THR A 51 -0.50 8.11 2.35
C THR A 51 -0.36 7.73 3.85
N PRO A 52 0.46 8.36 4.72
CA PRO A 52 0.63 7.85 6.10
C PRO A 52 -0.60 8.06 7.00
N PHE A 53 -1.68 8.64 6.49
CA PHE A 53 -2.88 8.93 7.26
C PHE A 53 -3.79 7.72 7.49
N HIS A 54 -3.55 6.56 6.85
CA HIS A 54 -4.35 5.34 7.05
C HIS A 54 -4.38 4.83 8.51
N VAL A 55 -3.45 5.30 9.35
CA VAL A 55 -3.44 5.03 10.80
C VAL A 55 -4.73 5.50 11.50
N VAL A 56 -5.47 6.45 10.92
CA VAL A 56 -6.73 6.95 11.50
C VAL A 56 -7.79 5.86 11.67
N ALA A 57 -7.77 4.81 10.84
CA ALA A 57 -8.72 3.70 10.98
C ALA A 57 -8.49 2.87 12.23
N VAL A 58 -7.24 2.81 12.74
CA VAL A 58 -6.87 1.84 13.79
C VAL A 58 -6.62 2.46 15.15
N TRP A 59 -6.25 3.74 15.22
CA TRP A 59 -6.06 4.42 16.50
C TRP A 59 -7.29 4.40 17.43
N PRO A 60 -8.56 4.51 16.97
CA PRO A 60 -9.73 4.38 17.83
C PRO A 60 -9.82 3.01 18.52
N LEU A 61 -9.31 1.94 17.88
CA LEU A 61 -9.26 0.60 18.48
C LEU A 61 -8.36 0.60 19.71
N TYR A 62 -7.17 1.21 19.60
CA TYR A 62 -6.25 1.33 20.73
C TYR A 62 -6.84 2.19 21.85
N VAL A 63 -7.39 3.36 21.53
CA VAL A 63 -8.00 4.24 22.54
C VAL A 63 -9.14 3.56 23.28
N ARG A 64 -9.96 2.79 22.57
CA ARG A 64 -11.11 2.09 23.17
C ARG A 64 -10.69 0.87 24.01
N TRP A 65 -9.61 0.20 23.63
CA TRP A 65 -9.12 -1.02 24.28
C TRP A 65 -7.58 -1.10 24.35
N PRO A 66 -6.91 -0.23 25.12
CA PRO A 66 -5.44 -0.11 25.10
C PRO A 66 -4.73 -1.36 25.65
N ARG A 67 -5.45 -2.24 26.36
CA ARG A 67 -4.93 -3.53 26.83
C ARG A 67 -4.95 -4.63 25.76
N ARG A 68 -5.76 -4.49 24.71
CA ARG A 68 -5.94 -5.51 23.66
C ARG A 68 -5.14 -5.25 22.41
N TRP A 69 -4.62 -4.03 22.26
CA TRP A 69 -3.96 -3.59 21.05
C TRP A 69 -2.60 -2.99 21.36
N ASP A 70 -1.65 -3.18 20.45
CA ASP A 70 -0.33 -2.57 20.45
C ASP A 70 -0.36 -1.41 19.44
N LEU A 71 -0.31 -0.17 19.94
CA LEU A 71 -0.47 1.03 19.09
C LEU A 71 0.62 1.12 18.01
N LEU A 72 1.87 0.82 18.38
CA LEU A 72 2.99 0.87 17.43
C LEU A 72 2.78 -0.16 16.34
N ALA A 73 2.43 -1.40 16.70
CA ALA A 73 2.18 -2.43 15.72
C ALA A 73 0.97 -2.14 14.82
N LEU A 74 -0.15 -1.65 15.37
CA LEU A 74 -1.31 -1.18 14.60
C LEU A 74 -0.90 -0.12 13.58
N SER A 75 -0.16 0.90 14.04
CA SER A 75 0.25 2.02 13.19
C SER A 75 1.23 1.59 12.11
N MET A 76 2.26 0.81 12.47
CA MET A 76 3.23 0.32 11.50
C MET A 76 2.57 -0.62 10.49
N GLY A 77 1.67 -1.50 10.91
CA GLY A 77 0.90 -2.35 10.01
C GLY A 77 0.11 -1.54 8.97
N ALA A 78 -0.52 -0.44 9.40
CA ALA A 78 -1.27 0.47 8.53
C ALA A 78 -0.40 1.34 7.61
N ILE A 79 0.91 1.48 7.89
CA ILE A 79 1.85 2.28 7.09
C ILE A 79 2.66 1.41 6.12
N MET A 80 2.89 0.12 6.44
CA MET A 80 3.84 -0.70 5.69
C MET A 80 3.54 -0.76 4.19
N SER A 81 2.27 -0.92 3.80
CA SER A 81 1.88 -1.02 2.40
C SER A 81 2.40 0.16 1.57
N ASP A 82 2.25 1.38 2.09
CA ASP A 82 2.66 2.62 1.41
C ASP A 82 4.17 2.74 1.16
N LEU A 83 5.00 2.01 1.91
CA LEU A 83 6.44 1.99 1.67
C LEU A 83 6.77 1.43 0.28
N GLU A 84 5.94 0.54 -0.26
CA GLU A 84 6.09 0.04 -1.63
C GLU A 84 5.98 1.18 -2.64
N VAL A 85 4.95 2.02 -2.50
CA VAL A 85 4.72 3.14 -3.40
C VAL A 85 5.86 4.15 -3.30
N VAL A 86 6.31 4.49 -2.09
CA VAL A 86 7.45 5.40 -1.88
C VAL A 86 8.75 4.87 -2.47
N THR A 87 8.99 3.55 -2.39
CA THR A 87 10.24 2.94 -2.87
C THR A 87 10.24 2.63 -4.37
N VAL A 88 9.10 2.26 -4.93
CA VAL A 88 8.95 1.89 -6.35
C VAL A 88 8.75 3.12 -7.23
N TYR A 89 8.12 4.18 -6.72
CA TYR A 89 7.81 5.40 -7.48
C TYR A 89 9.02 5.99 -8.25
N PRO A 90 10.23 6.12 -7.67
CA PRO A 90 11.39 6.65 -8.40
C PRO A 90 11.77 5.85 -9.66
N ILE A 91 11.42 4.55 -9.68
CA ILE A 91 11.73 3.61 -10.76
C ILE A 91 10.64 3.66 -11.84
N VAL A 92 9.37 3.49 -11.45
CA VAL A 92 8.25 3.35 -12.39
C VAL A 92 7.68 4.69 -12.86
N ARG A 93 7.97 5.79 -12.14
CA ARG A 93 7.49 7.16 -12.43
C ARG A 93 5.97 7.32 -12.48
N THR A 94 5.22 6.31 -12.06
CA THR A 94 3.75 6.28 -12.01
C THR A 94 3.32 5.77 -10.65
N TRP A 95 2.47 6.52 -9.94
CA TRP A 95 1.98 6.12 -8.62
C TRP A 95 1.10 4.87 -8.67
N GLU A 96 0.28 4.72 -9.73
CA GLU A 96 -0.64 3.58 -9.93
C GLU A 96 0.10 2.25 -10.14
N ALA A 97 1.24 2.25 -10.86
CA ALA A 97 2.04 1.04 -11.05
C ALA A 97 2.92 0.68 -9.84
N GLY A 98 2.90 1.50 -8.78
CA GLY A 98 3.69 1.28 -7.56
C GLY A 98 3.06 0.29 -6.58
N ARG A 99 1.81 -0.13 -6.80
CA ARG A 99 1.09 -1.04 -5.90
C ARG A 99 1.19 -2.49 -6.38
N GLY A 100 1.78 -3.33 -5.55
CA GLY A 100 2.06 -4.73 -5.87
C GLY A 100 1.82 -5.64 -4.68
N ILE A 101 2.90 -6.30 -4.23
CA ILE A 101 2.81 -7.30 -3.18
C ILE A 101 2.40 -6.68 -1.85
N MET A 102 2.90 -5.49 -1.50
CA MET A 102 2.63 -4.90 -0.18
C MET A 102 1.19 -4.38 -0.06
N HIS A 103 0.53 -4.05 -1.17
CA HIS A 103 -0.89 -3.69 -1.23
C HIS A 103 -1.82 -4.88 -1.47
N SER A 104 -1.40 -6.09 -1.11
CA SER A 104 -2.20 -7.32 -1.21
C SER A 104 -2.40 -7.98 0.15
N ILE A 105 -3.42 -8.83 0.27
CA ILE A 105 -3.61 -9.66 1.47
C ILE A 105 -2.36 -10.52 1.73
N LEU A 106 -1.74 -11.06 0.67
CA LEU A 106 -0.49 -11.80 0.80
C LEU A 106 0.61 -10.94 1.43
N GLY A 107 0.78 -9.69 0.97
CA GLY A 107 1.73 -8.74 1.55
C GLY A 107 1.49 -8.49 3.03
N VAL A 108 0.24 -8.25 3.42
CA VAL A 108 -0.16 -8.04 4.83
C VAL A 108 0.27 -9.20 5.71
N PHE A 109 0.07 -10.45 5.27
CA PHE A 109 0.44 -11.64 6.05
C PHE A 109 1.90 -12.10 5.88
N THR A 110 2.70 -11.43 5.05
CA THR A 110 4.10 -11.81 4.78
C THR A 110 5.07 -10.66 5.06
N VAL A 111 5.47 -9.92 4.02
CA VAL A 111 6.50 -8.88 4.08
C VAL A 111 6.08 -7.77 5.03
N ASN A 112 4.84 -7.29 4.94
CA ASN A 112 4.37 -6.19 5.78
C ASN A 112 4.30 -6.62 7.25
N LEU A 113 3.86 -7.85 7.54
CA LEU A 113 3.81 -8.36 8.91
C LEU A 113 5.21 -8.36 9.54
N LEU A 114 6.20 -8.92 8.83
CA LEU A 114 7.57 -8.98 9.30
C LEU A 114 8.12 -7.57 9.56
N LEU A 115 7.99 -6.67 8.58
CA LEU A 115 8.51 -5.31 8.68
C LEU A 115 7.79 -4.49 9.76
N ALA A 116 6.46 -4.59 9.86
CA ALA A 116 5.66 -3.88 10.86
C ALA A 116 6.04 -4.31 12.29
N VAL A 117 6.19 -5.61 12.51
CA VAL A 117 6.56 -6.17 13.81
C VAL A 117 7.99 -5.78 14.19
N LEU A 118 8.95 -5.90 13.26
CA LEU A 118 10.33 -5.47 13.50
C LEU A 118 10.39 -3.96 13.78
N ALA A 119 9.64 -3.17 13.03
CA ALA A 119 9.60 -1.73 13.22
C ALA A 119 9.02 -1.35 14.58
N ALA A 120 7.87 -1.92 14.96
CA ALA A 120 7.20 -1.64 16.22
C ALA A 120 8.02 -2.09 17.45
N ARG A 121 8.73 -3.23 17.34
CA ARG A 121 9.49 -3.79 18.47
C ARG A 121 10.88 -3.19 18.66
N TYR A 122 11.54 -2.83 17.57
CA TYR A 122 12.96 -2.48 17.60
C TYR A 122 13.21 -1.08 17.05
N PHE A 123 12.78 -0.80 15.81
CA PHE A 123 13.11 0.46 15.14
C PHE A 123 12.49 1.68 15.83
N VAL A 124 11.17 1.67 16.05
CA VAL A 124 10.46 2.80 16.64
C VAL A 124 10.92 3.06 18.08
N PRO A 125 11.03 2.06 18.98
CA PRO A 125 11.60 2.26 20.31
C PRO A 125 13.05 2.81 20.28
N TRP A 126 13.88 2.32 19.36
CA TRP A 126 15.25 2.82 19.21
C TRP A 126 15.28 4.29 18.77
N LEU A 127 14.50 4.63 17.73
CA LEU A 127 14.38 6.00 17.22
C LEU A 127 13.81 6.92 18.30
N ALA A 128 12.82 6.43 19.03
CA ALA A 128 12.22 7.15 20.13
C ALA A 128 13.26 7.47 21.21
N GLY A 129 14.04 6.49 21.68
CA GLY A 129 15.11 6.75 22.65
C GLY A 129 16.11 7.81 22.16
N ARG A 130 16.47 7.78 20.88
CA ARG A 130 17.35 8.80 20.26
C ARG A 130 16.73 10.19 20.26
N LEU A 131 15.45 10.30 19.92
CA LEU A 131 14.74 11.57 19.90
C LEU A 131 14.55 12.13 21.31
N ASP A 132 14.32 11.27 22.30
CA ASP A 132 14.14 11.69 23.69
C ASP A 132 15.41 12.26 24.29
N HIS A 133 16.56 11.65 23.97
CA HIS A 133 17.86 12.20 24.36
C HIS A 133 18.11 13.59 23.75
N ARG A 134 17.61 13.84 22.53
CA ARG A 134 17.79 15.12 21.84
C ARG A 134 16.76 16.18 22.26
N PHE A 135 15.54 15.75 22.59
CA PHE A 135 14.39 16.61 22.87
C PHE A 135 13.60 16.12 24.10
N PRO A 136 14.20 16.19 25.31
CA PRO A 136 13.58 15.68 26.51
C PRO A 136 12.27 16.42 26.86
N GLY A 137 11.31 15.70 27.45
CA GLY A 137 10.10 16.28 28.04
C GLY A 137 9.03 16.74 27.04
N LYS A 138 9.16 16.41 25.75
CA LYS A 138 8.22 16.86 24.71
C LYS A 138 6.95 16.02 24.57
N GLY A 139 6.77 14.98 25.38
CA GLY A 139 5.52 14.20 25.46
C GLY A 139 5.13 13.42 24.20
N TRP A 140 5.94 13.41 23.14
CA TRP A 140 5.60 12.75 21.86
C TRP A 140 5.56 11.21 21.96
N ARG A 141 6.08 10.64 23.04
CA ARG A 141 5.91 9.22 23.40
C ARG A 141 4.55 8.90 24.02
N MET A 142 3.82 9.92 24.47
CA MET A 142 2.53 9.75 25.10
C MET A 142 1.44 9.77 24.03
N PHE A 143 0.60 8.75 24.06
CA PHE A 143 -0.61 8.69 23.25
C PHE A 143 -1.76 8.19 24.10
N ALA A 144 -2.80 9.02 24.23
CA ALA A 144 -4.01 8.71 24.99
C ALA A 144 -3.71 8.25 26.44
N GLY A 145 -2.75 8.89 27.11
CA GLY A 145 -2.33 8.61 28.48
C GLY A 145 -1.32 7.48 28.63
N HIS A 146 -0.85 6.88 27.53
CA HIS A 146 0.06 5.74 27.54
C HIS A 146 1.39 6.07 26.86
N ASP A 147 2.50 5.68 27.49
CA ASP A 147 3.82 5.73 26.84
C ASP A 147 3.96 4.56 25.86
N ILE A 148 3.89 4.87 24.57
CA ILE A 148 3.81 3.91 23.48
C ILE A 148 5.08 3.05 23.34
N VAL A 149 6.21 3.49 23.91
CA VAL A 149 7.50 2.80 23.83
C VAL A 149 7.68 1.81 24.98
N THR A 150 7.20 2.18 26.17
CA THR A 150 7.29 1.31 27.37
C THR A 150 6.10 0.38 27.50
N ASP A 151 4.95 0.70 26.91
CA ASP A 151 3.73 -0.13 26.87
C ASP A 151 3.85 -1.32 25.90
N ARG A 152 4.91 -2.13 26.07
CA ARG A 152 5.18 -3.29 25.22
C ARG A 152 4.16 -4.40 25.48
N LYS A 153 3.42 -4.77 24.44
CA LYS A 153 2.46 -5.88 24.51
C LYS A 153 3.15 -7.24 24.36
N ARG A 154 2.38 -8.31 24.58
CA ARG A 154 2.80 -9.69 24.28
C ARG A 154 2.90 -9.89 22.77
N TRP A 155 3.76 -10.80 22.32
CA TRP A 155 4.00 -11.06 20.89
C TRP A 155 2.72 -11.33 20.10
N GLY A 156 1.81 -12.17 20.63
CA GLY A 156 0.53 -12.44 19.99
C GLY A 156 -0.29 -11.17 19.74
N ILE A 157 -0.33 -10.24 20.71
CA ILE A 157 -1.05 -8.96 20.57
C ILE A 157 -0.38 -8.07 19.52
N THR A 158 0.96 -7.99 19.50
CA THR A 158 1.69 -7.21 18.50
C THR A 158 1.45 -7.75 17.09
N VAL A 159 1.52 -9.07 16.89
CA VAL A 159 1.28 -9.71 15.60
C VAL A 159 -0.16 -9.46 15.12
N THR A 160 -1.17 -9.70 15.98
CA THR A 160 -2.56 -9.45 15.60
C THR A 160 -2.83 -7.97 15.36
N SER A 161 -2.19 -7.08 16.11
CA SER A 161 -2.26 -5.63 15.89
C SER A 161 -1.64 -5.22 14.55
N ALA A 162 -0.48 -5.76 14.19
CA ALA A 162 0.15 -5.47 12.89
C ALA A 162 -0.71 -5.97 11.71
N ILE A 163 -1.27 -7.18 11.83
CA ILE A 163 -2.21 -7.71 10.83
C ILE A 163 -3.44 -6.81 10.72
N MET A 164 -4.05 -6.40 11.85
CA MET A 164 -5.19 -5.49 11.79
C MET A 164 -4.84 -4.12 11.21
N GLY A 165 -3.65 -3.59 11.52
CA GLY A 165 -3.11 -2.41 10.85
C GLY A 165 -3.14 -2.54 9.33
N GLY A 166 -2.52 -3.61 8.81
CA GLY A 166 -2.43 -3.85 7.37
C GLY A 166 -3.79 -4.11 6.71
N LEU A 167 -4.66 -4.89 7.35
CA LEU A 167 -6.01 -5.14 6.83
C LEU A 167 -6.87 -3.88 6.84
N SER A 168 -6.77 -3.03 7.86
CA SER A 168 -7.48 -1.74 7.89
C SER A 168 -6.99 -0.78 6.82
N HIS A 169 -5.67 -0.77 6.54
CA HIS A 169 -5.12 -0.02 5.41
C HIS A 169 -5.73 -0.50 4.09
N LEU A 170 -5.66 -1.81 3.78
CA LEU A 170 -6.27 -2.35 2.55
C LEU A 170 -7.79 -2.09 2.47
N GLY A 171 -8.47 -2.16 3.61
CA GLY A 171 -9.89 -1.85 3.71
C GLY A 171 -10.21 -0.42 3.31
N LEU A 172 -9.43 0.57 3.78
CA LEU A 172 -9.56 1.97 3.37
C LEU A 172 -9.20 2.17 1.90
N ASP A 173 -8.10 1.57 1.45
CA ASP A 173 -7.61 1.64 0.07
C ASP A 173 -8.67 1.20 -0.95
N VAL A 174 -9.48 0.19 -0.65
CA VAL A 174 -10.56 -0.26 -1.54
C VAL A 174 -11.62 0.84 -1.78
N PHE A 175 -11.79 1.80 -0.86
CA PHE A 175 -12.69 2.96 -1.05
C PHE A 175 -11.97 4.18 -1.62
N MET A 176 -10.69 4.33 -1.34
CA MET A 176 -9.90 5.51 -1.70
C MET A 176 -9.25 5.39 -3.08
N HIS A 177 -8.96 4.17 -3.53
CA HIS A 177 -8.16 3.91 -4.72
C HIS A 177 -8.84 2.90 -5.64
N TYR A 178 -8.77 3.17 -6.94
CA TYR A 178 -9.39 2.32 -7.97
C TYR A 178 -8.55 1.06 -8.27
N ASP A 179 -7.26 1.11 -7.96
CA ASP A 179 -6.21 0.21 -8.41
C ASP A 179 -5.65 -0.70 -7.30
N THR A 180 -6.38 -0.89 -6.20
CA THR A 180 -5.95 -1.71 -5.06
C THR A 180 -5.84 -3.20 -5.44
N PRO A 181 -4.62 -3.79 -5.48
CA PRO A 181 -4.38 -5.16 -5.94
C PRO A 181 -4.60 -6.20 -4.83
N LEU A 182 -5.78 -6.16 -4.19
CA LEU A 182 -6.09 -6.88 -2.95
C LEU A 182 -5.76 -8.39 -3.01
N LEU A 183 -6.02 -9.02 -4.15
CA LEU A 183 -5.86 -10.46 -4.38
C LEU A 183 -4.65 -10.81 -5.28
N TRP A 184 -3.67 -9.90 -5.41
CA TRP A 184 -2.42 -10.22 -6.09
C TRP A 184 -1.64 -11.32 -5.33
N PRO A 185 -0.97 -12.27 -6.02
CA PRO A 185 -0.81 -12.40 -7.48
C PRO A 185 -1.90 -13.24 -8.16
N TRP A 186 -2.93 -13.70 -7.44
CA TRP A 186 -3.95 -14.60 -8.00
C TRP A 186 -4.94 -13.90 -8.93
N ARG A 187 -5.08 -12.58 -8.82
CA ARG A 187 -5.96 -11.77 -9.66
C ARG A 187 -5.22 -10.55 -10.19
N SER A 188 -5.30 -10.34 -11.50
CA SER A 188 -4.70 -9.19 -12.19
C SER A 188 -5.60 -7.94 -12.23
N VAL A 189 -6.90 -8.11 -12.00
CA VAL A 189 -7.87 -7.00 -11.96
C VAL A 189 -8.02 -6.50 -10.52
N PRO A 190 -7.68 -5.22 -10.24
CA PRO A 190 -7.85 -4.61 -8.93
C PRO A 190 -9.29 -4.65 -8.41
N ILE A 191 -9.46 -4.44 -7.11
CA ILE A 191 -10.77 -4.36 -6.46
C ILE A 191 -10.95 -2.94 -5.92
N ALA A 192 -12.04 -2.29 -6.31
CA ALA A 192 -12.45 -0.99 -5.80
C ALA A 192 -13.94 -1.03 -5.42
N ALA A 193 -14.28 -0.50 -4.25
CA ALA A 193 -15.66 -0.28 -3.83
C ALA A 193 -16.26 0.97 -4.47
N VAL A 194 -15.41 1.91 -4.88
CA VAL A 194 -15.81 3.18 -5.50
C VAL A 194 -15.28 3.23 -6.94
N PRO A 195 -16.11 2.93 -7.96
CA PRO A 195 -15.66 2.84 -9.35
C PRO A 195 -15.09 4.14 -9.93
N TRP A 196 -15.47 5.30 -9.37
CA TRP A 196 -14.98 6.61 -9.76
C TRP A 196 -13.82 7.11 -8.90
N ALA A 197 -13.16 6.24 -8.11
CA ALA A 197 -12.01 6.65 -7.29
C ALA A 197 -10.79 7.13 -8.12
N ILE A 198 -10.85 6.99 -9.45
CA ILE A 198 -9.92 7.61 -10.41
C ILE A 198 -10.14 9.13 -10.58
N ASP A 199 -11.28 9.67 -10.13
CA ASP A 199 -11.59 11.10 -10.21
C ASP A 199 -10.68 11.89 -9.23
N PRO A 200 -9.88 12.87 -9.71
CA PRO A 200 -9.03 13.69 -8.85
C PRO A 200 -9.79 14.42 -7.75
N VAL A 201 -11.05 14.81 -7.99
CA VAL A 201 -11.91 15.46 -7.00
C VAL A 201 -12.22 14.49 -5.87
N TRP A 202 -12.53 13.23 -6.18
CA TRP A 202 -12.75 12.19 -5.17
C TRP A 202 -11.50 11.97 -4.33
N SER A 203 -10.37 11.66 -4.98
CA SER A 203 -9.08 11.39 -4.32
C SER A 203 -8.68 12.55 -3.41
N THR A 204 -8.73 13.78 -3.89
CA THR A 204 -8.40 14.96 -3.08
C THR A 204 -9.37 15.13 -1.91
N SER A 205 -10.68 14.96 -2.14
CA SER A 205 -11.69 15.15 -1.10
C SER A 205 -11.55 14.14 0.03
N ILE A 206 -11.34 12.86 -0.31
CA ILE A 206 -11.19 11.81 0.71
C ILE A 206 -9.87 11.97 1.48
N GLU A 207 -8.78 12.35 0.81
CA GLU A 207 -7.51 12.67 1.48
C GLU A 207 -7.65 13.84 2.46
N VAL A 208 -8.38 14.90 2.09
CA VAL A 208 -8.66 16.03 3.00
C VAL A 208 -9.44 15.56 4.22
N VAL A 209 -10.48 14.72 4.05
CA VAL A 209 -11.27 14.18 5.16
C VAL A 209 -10.39 13.35 6.09
N VAL A 210 -9.62 12.39 5.55
CA VAL A 210 -8.73 11.52 6.31
C VAL A 210 -7.64 12.35 7.01
N GLY A 211 -7.08 13.36 6.35
CA GLY A 211 -6.10 14.28 6.91
C GLY A 211 -6.66 15.10 8.08
N VAL A 212 -7.86 15.67 7.95
CA VAL A 212 -8.54 16.39 9.04
C VAL A 212 -8.76 15.46 10.25
N LEU A 213 -9.22 14.23 10.02
CA LEU A 213 -9.37 13.24 11.09
C LEU A 213 -8.03 12.92 11.77
N PHE A 214 -6.96 12.75 10.98
CA PHE A 214 -5.62 12.52 11.51
C PHE A 214 -5.18 13.66 12.43
N PHE A 215 -5.25 14.90 11.97
CA PHE A 215 -4.86 16.07 12.77
C PHE A 215 -5.71 16.20 14.04
N PHE A 216 -7.02 15.95 13.94
CA PHE A 216 -7.90 15.93 15.10
C PHE A 216 -7.47 14.88 16.13
N MET A 217 -7.12 13.67 15.70
CA MET A 217 -6.68 12.59 16.59
C MET A 217 -5.32 12.86 17.22
N VAL A 218 -4.37 13.40 16.46
CA VAL A 218 -3.07 13.87 16.98
C VAL A 218 -3.31 14.92 18.07
N TRP A 219 -4.07 15.98 17.77
CA TRP A 219 -4.39 17.03 18.74
C TRP A 219 -5.11 16.49 19.98
N LYS A 220 -6.00 15.52 19.80
CA LYS A 220 -6.79 14.96 20.88
C LYS A 220 -5.97 14.06 21.80
N TRP A 221 -5.01 13.29 21.29
CA TRP A 221 -4.40 12.18 22.04
C TRP A 221 -2.89 12.22 22.18
N VAL A 222 -2.15 12.88 21.28
CA VAL A 222 -0.68 12.95 21.39
C VAL A 222 -0.31 13.94 22.51
N GLY A 223 0.62 13.53 23.37
CA GLY A 223 1.09 14.35 24.49
C GLY A 223 0.16 14.43 25.69
N LYS A 224 -0.99 13.74 25.65
CA LYS A 224 -1.88 13.52 26.79
C LYS A 224 -1.67 12.12 27.33
#